data_AF-A0A929D4F0-F1
#
_entry.id   AF-A0A929D4F0-F1
#
_cell.length_a   1.000
_cell.length_b   1.000
_cell.length_c   1.000
_cell.angle_alpha   90.00
_cell.angle_beta   90.00
_cell.angle_gamma   90.00
#
_symmetry.space_group_name_H-M   'P 1'
#
loop_
_entity.id
_entity.type
_entity.pdbx_description
1 polymer ?
#
loop_
_entity_poly.entity_id
_entity_poly.type
_entity_poly.pdbx_seq_one_letter_code
_entity_poly.pdbx_strand_id
1 'polypeptide(L)'
;MSRTIQCICIMIFSLFLPSLAFSGNNNTRTDVSVSLVRTERDREAIALQIQQEVIDGLYFEDKINLNKLTPTIDILSGGDDAFQSVIVKFNGHKVFMSQIYDTDIAGKRSCSECWFHVIPFSLGFETDRNIENLNAIAEAGYFPVGEAWKGKSRFGLSGTRIGLFLQGGYKIDVDETSPEKGGAVDESKEAADDEIFRIKAEANTILGDNDDLVNFIPALQGWYDISNSETYYRIEAVVRFNVINRHFDVRFEKGSGAPNFNEGRQISAGMTMSF
;
A
#
# COMPACT_ATOMS: atom_id res chain seq x y z
N MET A 1 15.22 -23.34 9.92
CA MET A 1 15.28 -22.47 8.72
C MET A 1 16.01 -23.22 7.60
N SER A 2 15.32 -23.57 6.51
CA SER A 2 15.89 -24.37 5.42
C SER A 2 16.89 -23.55 4.59
N ARG A 3 18.05 -24.15 4.25
CA ARG A 3 19.12 -23.54 3.45
C ARG A 3 18.63 -23.01 2.09
N THR A 4 17.50 -23.51 1.58
CA THR A 4 16.93 -23.09 0.30
C THR A 4 16.23 -21.72 0.35
N ILE A 5 15.54 -21.38 1.45
CA ILE A 5 15.00 -20.01 1.63
C ILE A 5 16.15 -19.03 1.78
N GLN A 6 17.17 -19.42 2.55
CA GLN A 6 18.35 -18.59 2.73
C GLN A 6 19.00 -18.30 1.37
N CYS A 7 19.09 -19.30 0.46
CA CYS A 7 19.59 -19.09 -0.89
C CYS A 7 18.65 -18.25 -1.77
N ILE A 8 17.33 -18.40 -1.72
CA ILE A 8 16.40 -17.61 -2.56
C ILE A 8 16.34 -16.15 -2.09
N CYS A 9 16.23 -15.92 -0.78
CA CYS A 9 16.34 -14.57 -0.22
C CYS A 9 17.69 -13.97 -0.56
N ILE A 10 18.81 -14.69 -0.39
CA ILE A 10 20.15 -14.18 -0.79
C ILE A 10 20.22 -13.93 -2.29
N MET A 11 19.59 -14.75 -3.14
CA MET A 11 19.64 -14.59 -4.60
C MET A 11 18.80 -13.40 -5.07
N ILE A 12 17.56 -13.24 -4.57
CA ILE A 12 16.70 -12.08 -4.83
C ILE A 12 17.38 -10.82 -4.29
N PHE A 13 17.91 -10.87 -3.06
CA PHE A 13 18.65 -9.76 -2.45
C PHE A 13 19.92 -9.43 -3.26
N SER A 14 20.63 -10.43 -3.81
CA SER A 14 21.84 -10.23 -4.63
C SER A 14 21.56 -9.80 -6.07
N LEU A 15 20.36 -10.06 -6.60
CA LEU A 15 19.93 -9.60 -7.92
C LEU A 15 19.30 -8.20 -7.86
N PHE A 16 18.71 -7.81 -6.72
CA PHE A 16 18.09 -6.49 -6.51
C PHE A 16 18.99 -5.45 -5.85
N LEU A 17 19.89 -5.81 -4.94
CA LEU A 17 20.83 -4.84 -4.35
C LEU A 17 21.70 -4.11 -5.40
N PRO A 18 22.15 -4.76 -6.50
CA PRO A 18 22.87 -4.04 -7.54
C PRO A 18 21.97 -3.03 -8.26
N SER A 19 20.69 -3.35 -8.55
CA SER A 19 19.79 -2.39 -9.21
C SER A 19 19.42 -1.20 -8.30
N LEU A 20 19.40 -1.41 -6.97
CA LEU A 20 19.29 -0.33 -5.97
C LEU A 20 20.57 0.53 -5.91
N ALA A 21 21.75 -0.05 -6.15
CA ALA A 21 23.02 0.65 -6.15
C ALA A 21 23.37 1.36 -7.49
N PHE A 22 22.64 1.09 -8.58
CA PHE A 22 22.95 1.61 -9.92
C PHE A 22 22.07 2.77 -10.41
N SER A 23 21.13 3.28 -9.62
CA SER A 23 20.49 4.57 -9.92
C SER A 23 21.21 5.70 -9.19
N GLY A 24 22.32 6.17 -9.75
CA GLY A 24 22.94 7.45 -9.38
C GLY A 24 22.09 8.67 -9.77
N ASN A 25 20.77 8.51 -9.83
CA ASN A 25 19.81 9.52 -10.20
C ASN A 25 18.99 9.87 -8.95
N ASN A 26 18.95 11.15 -8.56
CA ASN A 26 18.37 11.67 -7.31
C ASN A 26 16.82 11.52 -7.20
N ASN A 27 16.23 10.64 -8.00
CA ASN A 27 14.82 10.64 -8.35
C ASN A 27 14.07 9.40 -7.82
N THR A 28 14.69 8.62 -6.94
CA THR A 28 14.08 7.44 -6.31
C THR A 28 14.23 7.54 -4.81
N ARG A 29 13.19 7.15 -4.07
CA ARG A 29 13.16 7.01 -2.63
C ARG A 29 13.10 5.53 -2.31
N THR A 30 13.99 5.06 -1.44
CA THR A 30 13.93 3.69 -0.93
C THR A 30 13.66 3.72 0.56
N ASP A 31 12.51 3.18 0.97
CA ASP A 31 12.15 3.00 2.37
C ASP A 31 12.49 1.57 2.78
N VAL A 32 13.32 1.42 3.80
CA VAL A 32 13.60 0.12 4.43
C VAL A 32 13.03 0.16 5.84
N SER A 33 12.08 -0.73 6.12
CA SER A 33 11.44 -0.87 7.42
C SER A 33 11.77 -2.22 8.04
N VAL A 34 12.10 -2.18 9.33
CA VAL A 34 12.29 -3.38 10.15
C VAL A 34 11.36 -3.24 11.35
N SER A 35 10.50 -4.23 11.55
CA SER A 35 9.53 -4.24 12.64
C SER A 35 9.51 -5.57 13.38
N LEU A 36 9.22 -5.51 14.67
CA LEU A 36 8.84 -6.65 15.48
C LEU A 36 7.32 -6.76 15.41
N VAL A 37 6.81 -7.94 15.08
CA VAL A 37 5.39 -8.24 14.94
C VAL A 37 5.00 -9.29 15.97
N ARG A 38 3.90 -9.06 16.68
CA ARG A 38 3.26 -10.03 17.55
C ARG A 38 1.84 -10.25 17.07
N THR A 39 1.50 -11.50 16.79
CA THR A 39 0.16 -11.90 16.36
C THR A 39 -0.68 -12.39 17.54
N GLU A 40 -2.00 -12.51 17.34
CA GLU A 40 -2.93 -13.10 18.32
C GLU A 40 -2.60 -14.57 18.65
N ARG A 41 -1.83 -15.27 17.81
CA ARG A 41 -1.31 -16.62 18.10
C ARG A 41 -0.09 -16.61 19.04
N ASP A 42 0.20 -15.47 19.67
CA ASP A 42 1.29 -15.24 20.64
C ASP A 42 2.68 -15.61 20.13
N ARG A 43 2.90 -15.52 18.82
CA ARG A 43 4.23 -15.71 18.23
C ARG A 43 4.83 -14.38 17.80
N GLU A 44 6.09 -14.23 18.14
CA GLU A 44 6.92 -13.09 17.76
C GLU A 44 7.56 -13.35 16.41
N ALA A 45 7.57 -12.34 15.55
CA ALA A 45 8.22 -12.38 14.27
C ALA A 45 8.94 -11.07 13.99
N ILE A 46 9.95 -11.12 13.13
CA ILE A 46 10.61 -9.93 12.59
C ILE A 46 10.06 -9.74 11.19
N ALA A 47 9.51 -8.57 10.86
CA ALA A 47 9.12 -8.23 9.51
C ALA A 47 10.13 -7.24 8.91
N LEU A 48 10.70 -7.60 7.77
CA LEU A 48 11.45 -6.70 6.90
C LEU A 48 10.53 -6.27 5.76
N GLN A 49 10.47 -4.97 5.47
CA GLN A 49 9.90 -4.43 4.25
C GLN A 49 10.90 -3.51 3.56
N ILE A 50 10.98 -3.65 2.25
CA ILE A 50 11.71 -2.75 1.37
C ILE A 50 10.67 -2.22 0.40
N GLN A 51 10.49 -0.90 0.40
CA GLN A 51 9.58 -0.19 -0.49
C GLN A 51 10.42 0.76 -1.35
N GLN A 52 10.40 0.55 -2.66
CA GLN A 52 11.05 1.46 -3.61
C GLN A 52 9.99 2.31 -4.32
N GLU A 53 10.16 3.63 -4.29
CA GLU A 53 9.31 4.61 -4.97
C GLU A 53 10.14 5.46 -5.95
N VAL A 54 9.63 5.72 -7.13
CA VAL A 54 10.20 6.74 -8.03
C VAL A 54 9.57 8.10 -7.66
N ILE A 55 10.39 9.03 -7.16
CA ILE A 55 10.02 10.38 -6.71
C ILE A 55 9.60 11.24 -7.90
N ASP A 56 10.42 11.24 -8.96
CA ASP A 56 10.07 11.85 -10.24
C ASP A 56 9.27 10.84 -11.06
N GLY A 57 7.97 10.75 -10.78
CA GLY A 57 7.07 9.92 -11.57
C GLY A 57 7.12 10.27 -13.06
N LEU A 58 6.66 9.36 -13.91
CA LEU A 58 6.42 9.68 -15.32
C LEU A 58 5.24 10.67 -15.40
N TYR A 59 5.56 11.97 -15.36
CA TYR A 59 4.57 13.02 -15.58
C TYR A 59 4.23 13.09 -17.06
N PHE A 60 3.06 12.55 -17.42
CA PHE A 60 2.46 12.86 -18.71
C PHE A 60 1.79 14.23 -18.58
N GLU A 61 2.58 15.28 -18.78
CA GLU A 61 2.10 16.65 -18.71
C GLU A 61 1.25 16.93 -19.96
N ASP A 62 -0.07 16.81 -19.77
CA ASP A 62 -1.06 17.42 -20.65
C ASP A 62 -1.72 18.54 -19.85
N LYS A 63 -2.05 19.68 -20.46
CA LYS A 63 -2.28 21.00 -19.81
C LYS A 63 -3.28 21.06 -18.63
N ILE A 64 -3.97 19.96 -18.30
CA ILE A 64 -5.01 19.84 -17.26
C ILE A 64 -4.89 18.52 -16.46
N ASN A 65 -4.00 17.59 -16.81
CA ASN A 65 -3.93 16.25 -16.20
C ASN A 65 -2.57 15.99 -15.54
N LEU A 66 -2.57 15.75 -14.22
CA LEU A 66 -1.43 15.18 -13.52
C LEU A 66 -1.62 13.66 -13.45
N ASN A 67 -0.82 12.95 -14.23
CA ASN A 67 -0.69 11.50 -14.14
C ASN A 67 0.67 11.20 -13.50
N LYS A 68 0.66 10.52 -12.36
CA LYS A 68 1.87 9.93 -11.76
C LYS A 68 1.76 8.42 -11.93
N LEU A 69 2.83 7.79 -12.40
CA LEU A 69 2.99 6.34 -12.40
C LEU A 69 4.24 5.99 -11.60
N THR A 70 4.08 5.09 -10.64
CA THR A 70 5.08 4.78 -9.64
C THR A 70 5.14 3.26 -9.48
N PRO A 71 6.24 2.61 -9.90
CA PRO A 71 6.48 1.23 -9.54
C PRO A 71 6.74 1.17 -8.04
N THR A 72 6.26 0.11 -7.43
CA THR A 72 6.39 -0.18 -6.00
C THR A 72 6.66 -1.67 -5.88
N ILE A 73 7.67 -1.99 -5.10
CA ILE A 73 8.04 -3.36 -4.78
C ILE A 73 8.05 -3.40 -3.26
N ASP A 74 7.21 -4.24 -2.67
CA ASP A 74 7.22 -4.55 -1.25
C ASP A 74 7.63 -6.01 -1.07
N ILE A 75 8.72 -6.23 -0.36
CA ILE A 75 9.15 -7.58 0.03
C ILE A 75 8.92 -7.70 1.53
N LEU A 76 7.89 -8.45 1.91
CA LEU A 76 7.57 -8.75 3.30
C LEU A 76 8.16 -10.11 3.65
N SER A 77 9.00 -10.16 4.68
CA SER A 77 9.60 -11.41 5.15
C SER A 77 9.62 -11.44 6.66
N GLY A 78 9.23 -12.58 7.26
CA GLY A 78 9.38 -12.79 8.70
C GLY A 78 9.30 -14.23 9.18
N GLY A 79 9.21 -14.39 10.51
CA GLY A 79 9.16 -15.70 11.19
C GLY A 79 7.89 -16.51 10.91
N ASP A 80 7.71 -17.62 11.63
CA ASP A 80 6.67 -18.64 11.35
C ASP A 80 5.21 -18.16 11.43
N ASP A 81 4.95 -16.92 11.87
CA ASP A 81 3.63 -16.30 11.93
C ASP A 81 3.58 -14.90 11.28
N ALA A 82 4.70 -14.40 10.75
CA ALA A 82 4.68 -13.16 9.96
C ALA A 82 4.24 -13.47 8.53
N PHE A 83 3.49 -12.54 7.95
CA PHE A 83 3.16 -12.59 6.54
C PHE A 83 4.45 -12.49 5.71
N GLN A 84 4.67 -13.46 4.83
CA GLN A 84 5.70 -13.39 3.80
C GLN A 84 4.98 -13.10 2.50
N SER A 85 5.43 -12.12 1.74
CA SER A 85 4.89 -11.87 0.41
C SER A 85 5.82 -11.00 -0.40
N VAL A 86 5.72 -11.16 -1.72
CA VAL A 86 6.30 -10.23 -2.67
C VAL A 86 5.16 -9.54 -3.38
N ILE A 87 5.12 -8.22 -3.27
CA ILE A 87 4.13 -7.38 -3.93
C ILE A 87 4.88 -6.52 -4.93
N VAL A 88 4.50 -6.61 -6.20
CA VAL A 88 5.06 -5.78 -7.28
C VAL A 88 3.90 -5.08 -7.97
N LYS A 89 3.78 -3.76 -7.77
CA LYS A 89 2.64 -2.96 -8.22
C LYS A 89 3.09 -1.68 -8.92
N PHE A 90 2.44 -1.35 -10.02
CA PHE A 90 2.42 -0.01 -10.57
C PHE A 90 1.23 0.73 -9.99
N ASN A 91 1.50 1.79 -9.25
CA ASN A 91 0.49 2.69 -8.72
C ASN A 91 0.44 3.96 -9.55
N GLY A 92 -0.74 4.48 -9.78
CA GLY A 92 -0.89 5.78 -10.40
C GLY A 92 -2.17 6.46 -9.99
N HIS A 93 -2.31 7.71 -10.41
CA HIS A 93 -3.54 8.45 -10.20
C HIS A 93 -3.73 9.50 -11.28
N LYS A 94 -5.00 9.80 -11.56
CA LYS A 94 -5.42 10.93 -12.37
C LYS A 94 -6.13 11.94 -11.49
N VAL A 95 -5.62 13.18 -11.47
CA VAL A 95 -6.31 14.31 -10.82
C VAL A 95 -7.09 15.09 -11.86
N PHE A 96 -8.34 15.44 -11.55
CA PHE A 96 -9.12 16.38 -12.32
C PHE A 96 -9.91 17.31 -11.41
N MET A 97 -10.29 18.47 -11.94
CA MET A 97 -10.96 19.53 -11.19
C MET A 97 -12.33 19.81 -11.81
N SER A 98 -13.36 19.90 -10.97
CA SER A 98 -14.68 20.32 -11.44
C SER A 98 -14.61 21.81 -11.82
N GLN A 99 -14.87 22.15 -13.08
CA GLN A 99 -14.72 23.50 -13.61
C GLN A 99 -15.87 24.40 -13.16
N ILE A 100 -15.82 24.92 -11.94
CA ILE A 100 -16.65 26.06 -11.51
C ILE A 100 -15.69 27.22 -11.29
N TYR A 101 -15.47 28.03 -12.33
CA TYR A 101 -14.66 29.24 -12.25
C TYR A 101 -15.56 30.38 -11.77
N ASP A 102 -15.39 30.80 -10.52
CA ASP A 102 -16.01 32.02 -10.04
C ASP A 102 -15.03 33.19 -10.20
N THR A 103 -15.37 34.09 -11.11
CA THR A 103 -14.78 35.41 -11.36
C THR A 103 -13.43 35.49 -12.10
N ASP A 104 -13.48 36.24 -13.21
CA ASP A 104 -12.34 36.69 -14.00
C ASP A 104 -11.74 37.94 -13.35
N ILE A 105 -10.87 37.75 -12.35
CA ILE A 105 -10.10 38.86 -11.78
C ILE A 105 -8.83 39.01 -12.62
N ALA A 106 -8.83 40.02 -13.50
CA ALA A 106 -7.69 40.42 -14.32
C ALA A 106 -7.16 39.35 -15.31
N GLY A 107 -8.04 38.56 -15.94
CA GLY A 107 -7.66 37.58 -16.97
C GLY A 107 -7.03 36.30 -16.39
N LYS A 108 -7.01 36.15 -15.06
CA LYS A 108 -6.56 34.94 -14.37
C LYS A 108 -7.77 34.25 -13.76
N ARG A 109 -8.07 33.06 -14.30
CA ARG A 109 -9.02 32.13 -13.69
C ARG A 109 -8.45 31.68 -12.35
N SER A 110 -8.98 32.21 -11.26
CA SER A 110 -8.70 31.75 -9.91
C SER A 110 -9.94 31.02 -9.41
N CYS A 111 -9.77 29.85 -8.80
CA CYS A 111 -10.86 29.13 -8.18
C CYS A 111 -10.67 29.18 -6.67
N SER A 112 -11.53 29.94 -5.97
CA SER A 112 -11.50 30.03 -4.51
C SER A 112 -12.07 28.78 -3.84
N GLU A 113 -12.98 28.05 -4.50
CA GLU A 113 -13.71 26.90 -3.92
C GLU A 113 -13.69 25.68 -4.87
N CYS A 114 -12.50 25.26 -5.32
CA CYS A 114 -12.39 24.13 -6.25
C CYS A 114 -12.39 22.78 -5.54
N TRP A 115 -13.21 21.86 -6.07
CA TRP A 115 -13.18 20.46 -5.75
C TRP A 115 -12.24 19.72 -6.69
N PHE A 116 -11.34 18.95 -6.10
CA PHE A 116 -10.44 18.07 -6.81
C PHE A 116 -10.97 16.64 -6.69
N HIS A 117 -10.76 15.87 -7.74
CA HIS A 117 -11.14 14.47 -7.79
C HIS A 117 -9.91 13.68 -8.17
N VAL A 118 -9.69 12.57 -7.49
CA VAL A 118 -8.57 11.67 -7.77
C VAL A 118 -9.13 10.31 -8.14
N ILE A 119 -8.72 9.83 -9.31
CA ILE A 119 -8.93 8.44 -9.75
C ILE A 119 -7.60 7.72 -9.55
N PRO A 120 -7.37 7.08 -8.39
CA PRO A 120 -6.24 6.17 -8.23
C PRO A 120 -6.46 4.93 -9.09
N PHE A 121 -5.38 4.37 -9.60
CA PHE A 121 -5.36 3.06 -10.23
C PHE A 121 -4.08 2.32 -9.85
N SER A 122 -4.15 1.00 -9.82
CA SER A 122 -3.00 0.14 -9.63
C SER A 122 -3.10 -1.11 -10.48
N LEU A 123 -1.95 -1.66 -10.87
CA LEU A 123 -1.84 -2.94 -11.54
C LEU A 123 -0.61 -3.65 -10.98
N GLY A 124 -0.74 -4.90 -10.57
CA GLY A 124 0.41 -5.64 -10.13
C GLY A 124 0.14 -7.08 -9.79
N PHE A 125 1.17 -7.67 -9.19
CA PHE A 125 1.19 -9.03 -8.74
C PHE A 125 1.46 -9.04 -7.25
N GLU A 126 0.87 -10.00 -6.56
CA GLU A 126 1.15 -10.29 -5.17
C GLU A 126 1.22 -11.79 -4.96
N THR A 127 2.24 -12.24 -4.24
CA THR A 127 2.37 -13.65 -3.86
C THR A 127 1.81 -13.86 -2.45
N ASP A 128 1.35 -15.07 -2.18
CA ASP A 128 1.18 -15.51 -0.81
C ASP A 128 2.54 -15.87 -0.14
N ARG A 129 2.45 -16.39 1.08
CA ARG A 129 3.56 -16.83 1.93
C ARG A 129 4.49 -17.83 1.27
N ASN A 130 3.93 -18.85 0.64
CA ASN A 130 4.71 -19.97 0.11
C ASN A 130 5.06 -19.76 -1.36
N ILE A 131 4.62 -18.65 -1.95
CA ILE A 131 4.60 -18.41 -3.40
C ILE A 131 3.82 -19.56 -4.06
N GLU A 132 2.80 -20.06 -3.36
CA GLU A 132 1.88 -21.09 -3.85
C GLU A 132 0.86 -20.42 -4.77
N ASN A 133 0.37 -19.24 -4.39
CA ASN A 133 -0.52 -18.44 -5.20
C ASN A 133 0.16 -17.14 -5.67
N LEU A 134 -0.10 -16.79 -6.93
CA LEU A 134 0.22 -15.50 -7.52
C LEU A 134 -1.08 -14.81 -7.91
N ASN A 135 -1.45 -13.73 -7.22
CA ASN A 135 -2.61 -12.94 -7.59
C ASN A 135 -2.16 -11.84 -8.55
N ALA A 136 -2.74 -11.81 -9.76
CA ALA A 136 -2.64 -10.68 -10.67
C ALA A 136 -3.85 -9.76 -10.45
N ILE A 137 -3.62 -8.54 -9.98
CA ILE A 137 -4.69 -7.62 -9.56
C ILE A 137 -4.56 -6.26 -10.25
N ALA A 138 -5.67 -5.78 -10.78
CA ALA A 138 -5.91 -4.40 -11.16
C ALA A 138 -6.92 -3.77 -10.19
N GLU A 139 -6.69 -2.53 -9.79
CA GLU A 139 -7.61 -1.75 -8.96
C GLU A 139 -7.77 -0.37 -9.58
N ALA A 140 -8.99 0.17 -9.60
CA ALA A 140 -9.25 1.55 -9.94
C ALA A 140 -10.30 2.10 -8.98
N GLY A 141 -10.13 3.33 -8.53
CA GLY A 141 -11.04 3.91 -7.56
C GLY A 141 -11.32 5.37 -7.78
N TYR A 142 -11.96 5.93 -6.78
CA TYR A 142 -12.33 7.33 -6.72
C TYR A 142 -12.34 7.78 -5.27
N PHE A 143 -11.68 8.90 -4.98
CA PHE A 143 -11.90 9.64 -3.76
C PHE A 143 -11.95 11.15 -4.03
N PRO A 144 -12.90 11.87 -3.41
CA PRO A 144 -12.95 13.32 -3.49
C PRO A 144 -11.83 13.93 -2.66
N VAL A 145 -11.16 14.91 -3.25
CA VAL A 145 -10.17 15.76 -2.57
C VAL A 145 -10.85 17.10 -2.35
N GLY A 146 -11.19 17.36 -1.09
CA GLY A 146 -12.03 18.47 -0.67
C GLY A 146 -11.40 19.84 -0.98
N GLU A 147 -12.20 20.87 -0.78
CA GLU A 147 -11.85 22.26 -1.04
C GLU A 147 -10.50 22.66 -0.44
N ALA A 148 -9.68 23.35 -1.23
CA ALA A 148 -8.41 23.93 -0.79
C ALA A 148 -8.65 25.19 0.05
N TRP A 149 -8.99 25.05 1.33
CA TRP A 149 -9.18 26.20 2.21
C TRP A 149 -7.84 26.78 2.65
N LYS A 150 -7.56 28.04 2.32
CA LYS A 150 -6.27 28.73 2.62
C LYS A 150 -5.05 27.95 2.10
N GLY A 151 -5.18 27.27 0.97
CA GLY A 151 -4.10 26.49 0.37
C GLY A 151 -3.84 25.13 1.03
N LYS A 152 -4.66 24.70 2.01
CA LYS A 152 -4.62 23.34 2.58
C LYS A 152 -5.90 22.58 2.18
N SER A 153 -5.73 21.38 1.62
CA SER A 153 -6.86 20.54 1.21
C SER A 153 -7.57 19.95 2.43
N ARG A 154 -8.90 20.08 2.52
CA ARG A 154 -9.71 19.58 3.66
C ARG A 154 -9.91 18.05 3.65
N PHE A 155 -9.83 17.41 2.50
CA PHE A 155 -9.91 15.95 2.30
C PHE A 155 -8.96 15.57 1.17
N GLY A 156 -8.27 14.43 1.23
CA GLY A 156 -7.36 13.99 0.16
C GLY A 156 -5.91 13.78 0.58
N LEU A 157 -4.95 14.14 -0.29
CA LEU A 157 -3.55 13.67 -0.23
C LEU A 157 -2.80 13.90 1.10
N SER A 158 -3.25 14.85 1.93
CA SER A 158 -2.66 15.16 3.23
C SER A 158 -3.69 15.21 4.37
N GLY A 159 -4.89 14.66 4.19
CA GLY A 159 -5.97 14.73 5.18
C GLY A 159 -6.80 13.45 5.23
N THR A 160 -8.05 13.55 5.70
CA THR A 160 -8.98 12.41 5.65
C THR A 160 -9.27 12.05 4.20
N ARG A 161 -9.02 10.79 3.85
CA ARG A 161 -9.33 10.19 2.56
C ARG A 161 -10.44 9.17 2.77
N ILE A 162 -11.48 9.28 1.95
CA ILE A 162 -12.58 8.30 1.88
C ILE A 162 -12.73 7.95 0.40
N GLY A 163 -12.60 6.67 0.05
CA GLY A 163 -12.60 6.22 -1.33
C GLY A 163 -13.39 4.94 -1.55
N LEU A 164 -13.85 4.79 -2.79
CA LEU A 164 -14.45 3.57 -3.31
C LEU A 164 -13.61 3.07 -4.49
N PHE A 165 -13.41 1.77 -4.55
CA PHE A 165 -12.51 1.12 -5.48
C PHE A 165 -13.16 -0.14 -6.03
N LEU A 166 -12.89 -0.41 -7.30
CA LEU A 166 -13.19 -1.66 -7.97
C LEU A 166 -11.88 -2.40 -8.18
N GLN A 167 -11.84 -3.64 -7.73
CA GLN A 167 -10.69 -4.52 -7.85
C GLN A 167 -11.08 -5.72 -8.72
N GLY A 168 -10.27 -6.00 -9.73
CA GLY A 168 -10.43 -7.13 -10.65
C GLY A 168 -9.11 -7.86 -10.79
N GLY A 169 -9.13 -9.17 -10.96
CA GLY A 169 -7.90 -9.95 -11.05
C GLY A 169 -8.12 -11.43 -11.25
N TYR A 170 -7.04 -12.19 -11.08
CA TYR A 170 -7.04 -13.64 -11.19
C TYR A 170 -5.99 -14.21 -10.22
N LYS A 171 -6.36 -15.23 -9.47
CA LYS A 171 -5.46 -15.99 -8.59
C LYS A 171 -4.93 -17.17 -9.37
N ILE A 172 -3.62 -17.28 -9.50
CA ILE A 172 -2.93 -18.32 -10.27
C ILE A 172 -2.31 -19.30 -9.28
N ASP A 173 -2.57 -20.59 -9.43
CA ASP A 173 -1.79 -21.62 -8.74
C ASP A 173 -0.39 -21.73 -9.35
N VAL A 174 0.65 -21.63 -8.52
CA VAL A 174 2.05 -21.72 -8.93
C VAL A 174 2.65 -23.11 -8.65
N ASP A 175 1.85 -24.04 -8.09
CA ASP A 175 2.05 -25.50 -8.05
C ASP A 175 3.03 -26.09 -6.99
N GLU A 176 2.69 -27.34 -6.62
CA GLU A 176 2.74 -28.07 -5.34
C GLU A 176 4.11 -28.45 -4.73
N THR A 177 5.24 -28.00 -5.29
CA THR A 177 6.56 -28.53 -4.87
C THR A 177 7.19 -27.81 -3.67
N SER A 178 6.50 -26.82 -3.11
CA SER A 178 7.02 -26.03 -1.99
C SER A 178 6.89 -26.82 -0.67
N PRO A 179 7.99 -27.14 0.03
CA PRO A 179 7.88 -27.74 1.34
C PRO A 179 7.15 -26.77 2.26
N GLU A 180 6.12 -27.23 2.98
CA GLU A 180 5.43 -26.49 4.04
C GLU A 180 6.45 -25.73 4.90
N LYS A 181 6.41 -24.41 4.88
CA LYS A 181 7.31 -23.55 5.68
C LYS A 181 6.50 -22.44 6.32
N GLY A 182 6.76 -22.15 7.60
CA GLY A 182 6.11 -21.15 8.48
C GLY A 182 5.66 -19.80 7.86
N GLY A 183 4.60 -19.19 8.42
CA GLY A 183 3.95 -17.92 8.03
C GLY A 183 2.41 -17.93 8.22
N ALA A 184 1.70 -16.90 7.76
CA ALA A 184 0.22 -16.86 7.74
C ALA A 184 -0.35 -17.42 6.42
N VAL A 185 -1.52 -18.08 6.50
CA VAL A 185 -2.21 -18.67 5.35
C VAL A 185 -2.98 -17.58 4.61
N ASP A 186 -3.08 -17.65 3.29
CA ASP A 186 -4.04 -16.81 2.57
C ASP A 186 -5.46 -17.27 2.94
N GLU A 187 -6.16 -16.43 3.70
CA GLU A 187 -7.50 -16.72 4.23
C GLU A 187 -8.62 -16.24 3.30
N SER A 188 -8.25 -15.89 2.06
CA SER A 188 -9.21 -15.51 1.03
C SER A 188 -10.00 -16.72 0.54
N LYS A 189 -11.26 -16.49 0.17
CA LYS A 189 -12.18 -17.56 -0.26
C LYS A 189 -12.03 -17.93 -1.73
N GLU A 190 -11.42 -17.04 -2.52
CA GLU A 190 -11.06 -17.30 -3.91
C GLU A 190 -10.13 -18.51 -3.96
N ALA A 191 -10.55 -19.54 -4.69
CA ALA A 191 -9.73 -20.73 -4.92
C ALA A 191 -8.54 -20.37 -5.83
N ALA A 192 -7.55 -21.27 -5.87
CA ALA A 192 -6.54 -21.19 -6.91
C ALA A 192 -7.21 -21.33 -8.30
N ASP A 193 -6.68 -20.62 -9.30
CA ASP A 193 -7.23 -20.50 -10.64
C ASP A 193 -8.63 -19.87 -10.73
N ASP A 194 -8.94 -18.95 -9.80
CA ASP A 194 -10.23 -18.25 -9.72
C ASP A 194 -10.12 -16.74 -9.98
N GLU A 195 -11.22 -16.15 -10.43
CA GLU A 195 -11.33 -14.72 -10.69
C GLU A 195 -11.53 -13.91 -9.40
N ILE A 196 -10.82 -12.79 -9.31
CA ILE A 196 -10.96 -11.83 -8.22
C ILE A 196 -11.87 -10.70 -8.73
N PHE A 197 -13.01 -10.47 -8.08
CA PHE A 197 -13.83 -9.30 -8.36
C PHE A 197 -14.43 -8.72 -7.09
N ARG A 198 -13.90 -7.56 -6.65
CA ARG A 198 -14.24 -6.98 -5.35
C ARG A 198 -14.58 -5.50 -5.45
N ILE A 199 -15.52 -5.06 -4.64
CA ILE A 199 -15.71 -3.65 -4.31
C ILE A 199 -14.98 -3.39 -3.00
N LYS A 200 -14.15 -2.34 -2.97
CA LYS A 200 -13.40 -1.93 -1.81
C LYS A 200 -13.82 -0.52 -1.38
N ALA A 201 -14.06 -0.34 -0.09
CA ALA A 201 -14.23 0.95 0.54
C ALA A 201 -13.04 1.20 1.47
N GLU A 202 -12.56 2.43 1.49
CA GLU A 202 -11.41 2.82 2.31
C GLU A 202 -11.67 4.16 2.99
N ALA A 203 -11.27 4.27 4.24
CA ALA A 203 -11.22 5.51 4.99
C ALA A 203 -9.93 5.57 5.80
N ASN A 204 -9.12 6.61 5.63
CA ASN A 204 -7.92 6.82 6.43
C ASN A 204 -7.72 8.31 6.70
N THR A 205 -7.05 8.64 7.79
CA THR A 205 -6.71 10.03 8.11
C THR A 205 -5.38 10.09 8.83
N ILE A 206 -4.77 11.27 8.87
CA ILE A 206 -3.57 11.55 9.65
C ILE A 206 -3.98 12.64 10.66
N LEU A 207 -3.91 12.30 11.94
CA LEU A 207 -4.09 13.24 13.03
C LEU A 207 -2.71 13.73 13.48
N GLY A 208 -2.41 14.96 13.10
CA GLY A 208 -1.11 15.63 13.28
C GLY A 208 -0.63 16.27 11.98
N ASP A 209 0.26 17.24 12.08
CA ASP A 209 0.96 17.82 10.95
C ASP A 209 2.25 17.01 10.63
N ASN A 210 2.76 17.11 9.40
CA ASN A 210 3.98 16.41 9.00
C ASN A 210 5.21 16.78 9.84
N ASP A 211 5.21 17.98 10.41
CA ASP A 211 6.29 18.50 11.27
C ASP A 211 6.09 18.10 12.74
N ASP A 212 4.96 17.48 13.10
CA ASP A 212 4.72 17.01 14.45
C ASP A 212 5.61 15.82 14.78
N LEU A 213 6.14 15.81 16.00
CA LEU A 213 6.94 14.71 16.53
C LEU A 213 6.14 13.39 16.56
N VAL A 214 4.83 13.47 16.78
CA VAL A 214 3.94 12.31 16.91
C VAL A 214 2.72 12.51 16.03
N ASN A 215 2.41 11.51 15.21
CA ASN A 215 1.23 11.44 14.36
C ASN A 215 0.41 10.20 14.72
N PHE A 216 -0.92 10.31 14.62
CA PHE A 216 -1.83 9.16 14.72
C PHE A 216 -2.54 8.93 13.40
N ILE A 217 -2.41 7.72 12.84
CA ILE A 217 -2.86 7.40 11.49
C ILE A 217 -3.84 6.21 11.59
N PRO A 218 -5.15 6.47 11.78
CA PRO A 218 -6.15 5.43 11.68
C PRO A 218 -6.51 5.17 10.23
N ALA A 219 -6.75 3.89 9.91
CA ALA A 219 -7.25 3.45 8.62
C ALA A 219 -8.28 2.32 8.79
N LEU A 220 -9.26 2.31 7.90
CA LEU A 220 -10.33 1.33 7.79
C LEU A 220 -10.47 0.96 6.31
N GLN A 221 -10.46 -0.33 6.02
CA GLN A 221 -10.73 -0.87 4.71
C GLN A 221 -11.78 -1.97 4.83
N GLY A 222 -12.66 -2.04 3.85
CA GLY A 222 -13.64 -3.11 3.70
C GLY A 222 -13.71 -3.56 2.25
N TRP A 223 -13.83 -4.86 2.04
CA TRP A 223 -14.00 -5.47 0.74
C TRP A 223 -15.28 -6.29 0.72
N TYR A 224 -16.02 -6.20 -0.37
CA TYR A 224 -17.06 -7.13 -0.72
C TYR A 224 -16.61 -7.88 -1.97
N ASP A 225 -16.30 -9.16 -1.83
CA ASP A 225 -15.98 -10.04 -2.93
C ASP A 225 -17.28 -10.52 -3.58
N ILE A 226 -17.51 -10.06 -4.79
CA ILE A 226 -18.70 -10.32 -5.57
C ILE A 226 -18.69 -11.76 -6.08
N SER A 227 -17.51 -12.28 -6.44
CA SER A 227 -17.37 -13.64 -6.99
C SER A 227 -17.76 -14.70 -5.95
N ASN A 228 -17.32 -14.54 -4.70
CA ASN A 228 -17.57 -15.52 -3.64
C ASN A 228 -18.65 -15.13 -2.64
N SER A 229 -19.23 -13.92 -2.76
CA SER A 229 -20.22 -13.38 -1.81
C SER A 229 -19.68 -13.28 -0.37
N GLU A 230 -18.41 -12.91 -0.24
CA GLU A 230 -17.70 -12.85 1.04
C GLU A 230 -17.32 -11.41 1.37
N THR A 231 -17.21 -11.11 2.66
CA THR A 231 -16.89 -9.75 3.13
C THR A 231 -15.63 -9.78 3.98
N TYR A 232 -14.70 -8.91 3.63
CA TYR A 232 -13.46 -8.75 4.37
C TYR A 232 -13.31 -7.34 4.93
N TYR A 233 -12.54 -7.19 6.00
CA TYR A 233 -12.23 -5.90 6.58
C TYR A 233 -10.83 -5.87 7.19
N ARG A 234 -10.26 -4.67 7.23
CA ARG A 234 -9.02 -4.35 7.93
C ARG A 234 -9.18 -3.03 8.67
N ILE A 235 -8.84 -3.05 9.95
CA ILE A 235 -8.76 -1.89 10.82
C ILE A 235 -7.29 -1.73 11.21
N GLU A 236 -6.75 -0.54 11.01
CA GLU A 236 -5.37 -0.21 11.33
C GLU A 236 -5.30 1.09 12.13
N ALA A 237 -4.38 1.14 13.09
CA ALA A 237 -4.06 2.33 13.85
C ALA A 237 -2.54 2.40 14.03
N VAL A 238 -1.91 3.42 13.48
CA VAL A 238 -0.47 3.66 13.61
C VAL A 238 -0.20 4.89 14.46
N VAL A 239 0.63 4.74 15.49
CA VAL A 239 1.26 5.86 16.19
C VAL A 239 2.67 6.01 15.63
N ARG A 240 2.90 7.11 14.91
CA ARG A 240 4.17 7.40 14.24
C ARG A 240 4.95 8.45 15.02
N PHE A 241 6.20 8.14 15.33
CA PHE A 241 7.16 9.08 15.90
C PHE A 241 8.14 9.52 14.81
N ASN A 242 8.06 10.78 14.40
CA ASN A 242 8.92 11.33 13.37
C ASN A 242 10.28 11.74 13.97
N VAL A 243 11.36 11.24 13.38
CA VAL A 243 12.74 11.62 13.70
C VAL A 243 13.38 12.09 12.39
N ILE A 244 14.39 12.95 12.41
CA ILE A 244 14.97 13.51 11.18
C ILE A 244 15.30 12.39 10.16
N ASN A 245 14.59 12.40 9.02
CA ASN A 245 14.64 11.42 7.92
C ASN A 245 14.32 9.96 8.29
N ARG A 246 13.59 9.73 9.39
CA ARG A 246 13.22 8.39 9.90
C ARG A 246 11.86 8.46 10.59
N HIS A 247 11.20 7.32 10.72
CA HIS A 247 10.08 7.24 11.64
C HIS A 247 10.06 5.91 12.37
N PHE A 248 9.58 5.95 13.61
CA PHE A 248 9.29 4.77 14.40
C PHE A 248 7.77 4.62 14.49
N ASP A 249 7.25 3.49 14.05
CA ASP A 249 5.82 3.22 14.00
C ASP A 249 5.46 2.15 15.03
N VAL A 250 4.46 2.44 15.85
CA VAL A 250 3.72 1.44 16.63
C VAL A 250 2.38 1.24 15.96
N ARG A 251 2.16 0.06 15.41
CA ARG A 251 1.01 -0.29 14.58
C ARG A 251 0.17 -1.35 15.28
N PHE A 252 -1.13 -1.11 15.30
CA PHE A 252 -2.14 -2.10 15.65
C PHE A 252 -2.97 -2.39 14.41
N GLU A 253 -3.18 -3.66 14.12
CA GLU A 253 -4.01 -4.12 13.01
C GLU A 253 -4.99 -5.18 13.49
N LYS A 254 -6.20 -5.13 12.97
CA LYS A 254 -7.20 -6.19 13.11
C LYS A 254 -7.88 -6.43 11.78
N GLY A 255 -7.98 -7.68 11.35
CA GLY A 255 -8.68 -8.03 10.13
C GLY A 255 -9.47 -9.33 10.23
N SER A 256 -10.35 -9.53 9.25
CA SER A 256 -11.07 -10.80 8.99
C SER A 256 -10.23 -11.87 8.27
N GLY A 257 -8.92 -11.66 8.08
CA GLY A 257 -8.15 -12.29 7.01
C GLY A 257 -8.44 -11.64 5.66
N ALA A 258 -7.56 -11.86 4.68
CA ALA A 258 -7.60 -11.51 3.24
C ALA A 258 -8.33 -10.23 2.75
N PRO A 259 -7.85 -9.54 1.71
CA PRO A 259 -6.68 -9.87 0.91
C PRO A 259 -5.37 -9.48 1.62
N ASN A 260 -4.41 -10.41 1.69
CA ASN A 260 -3.05 -10.18 2.15
C ASN A 260 -2.89 -9.58 3.57
N PHE A 261 -3.68 -10.03 4.53
CA PHE A 261 -3.46 -9.81 5.96
C PHE A 261 -3.98 -11.00 6.77
N ASN A 262 -3.46 -11.19 7.98
CA ASN A 262 -3.87 -12.31 8.84
C ASN A 262 -5.18 -11.97 9.55
N GLU A 263 -6.03 -12.97 9.72
CA GLU A 263 -7.17 -12.94 10.62
C GLU A 263 -6.70 -12.69 12.05
N GLY A 264 -7.51 -11.92 12.77
CA GLY A 264 -7.28 -11.61 14.17
C GLY A 264 -6.49 -10.32 14.36
N ARG A 265 -5.79 -10.23 15.50
CA ARG A 265 -5.07 -9.02 15.92
C ARG A 265 -3.57 -9.15 15.68
N GLN A 266 -2.96 -8.04 15.29
CA GLN A 266 -1.51 -7.89 15.19
C GLN A 266 -1.08 -6.57 15.83
N ILE A 267 0.05 -6.62 16.51
CA ILE A 267 0.74 -5.44 17.02
C ILE A 267 2.14 -5.49 16.44
N SER A 268 2.60 -4.38 15.85
CA SER A 268 3.98 -4.26 15.44
C SER A 268 4.61 -2.95 15.90
N ALA A 269 5.93 -3.00 16.06
CA ALA A 269 6.73 -1.86 16.41
C ALA A 269 7.98 -1.88 15.53
N GLY A 270 8.21 -0.83 14.75
CA GLY A 270 9.27 -0.84 13.75
C GLY A 270 9.84 0.53 13.44
N MET A 271 11.01 0.52 12.81
CA MET A 271 11.68 1.71 12.33
C MET A 271 11.77 1.65 10.81
N THR A 272 11.44 2.77 10.17
CA THR A 272 11.61 2.97 8.73
C THR A 272 12.68 4.01 8.49
N MET A 273 13.61 3.70 7.58
CA MET A 273 14.64 4.61 7.10
C MET A 273 14.40 4.88 5.62
N SER A 274 14.46 6.15 5.23
CA SER A 274 14.35 6.58 3.83
C SER A 274 15.71 6.98 3.29
N PHE A 275 16.04 6.49 2.10
CA PHE A 275 17.26 6.78 1.34
C PHE A 275 16.93 7.46 0.02
#